data_AF-A0A0R3X5E9-F1
#
_entry.id   AF-A0A0R3X5E9-F1
#
_cell.length_a   1.000
_cell.length_b   1.000
_cell.length_c   1.000
_cell.angle_alpha   90.00
_cell.angle_beta   90.00
_cell.angle_gamma   90.00
#
_symmetry.space_group_name_H-M   'P 1'
#
loop_
_entity.id
_entity.type
_entity.pdbx_description
1 polymer ?
#
loop_
_entity_poly.entity_id
_entity_poly.type
_entity_poly.pdbx_seq_one_letter_code
_entity_poly.pdbx_strand_id
1 'polypeptide(L)'
;LYSRLTSVLVQPARGVQRQEAKRYWAEDGTFDPPVQVVIDRFKRLRWGAYIHPRAGRRKHLYRKNPWIVAKKDEHILTSRAMSFALDNLLNAEWRRPKFYPEDIYEPYHRRTGVPWDYDLHKRRFYP
;
A
#
# COMPACT_ATOMS: atom_id res chain seq x y z
N LEU A 1 -20.29 49.80 17.12
CA LEU A 1 -18.87 49.51 17.39
C LEU A 1 -18.61 48.04 17.06
N TYR A 2 -18.05 47.78 15.89
CA TYR A 2 -17.67 46.42 15.46
C TYR A 2 -16.41 45.99 16.21
N SER A 3 -16.46 44.94 17.05
CA SER A 3 -15.26 44.18 17.39
C SER A 3 -15.30 42.87 16.60
N ARG A 4 -14.55 42.82 15.50
CA ARG A 4 -14.25 41.56 14.82
C ARG A 4 -13.24 40.82 15.70
N LEU A 5 -13.67 39.74 16.36
CA LEU A 5 -12.73 38.76 16.88
C LEU A 5 -12.11 38.06 15.67
N THR A 6 -10.90 38.46 15.31
CA THR A 6 -10.05 37.71 14.39
C THR A 6 -9.78 36.34 14.99
N SER A 7 -10.34 35.28 14.40
CA SER A 7 -9.89 33.92 14.66
C SER A 7 -8.42 33.84 14.24
N VAL A 8 -7.52 33.73 15.21
CA VAL A 8 -6.12 33.43 14.94
C VAL A 8 -6.10 32.09 14.21
N LEU A 9 -5.75 32.10 12.93
CA LEU A 9 -5.44 30.88 12.18
C LEU A 9 -4.23 30.25 12.88
N VAL A 10 -4.47 29.23 13.72
CA VAL A 10 -3.39 28.44 14.32
C VAL A 10 -2.69 27.73 13.17
N GLN A 11 -1.54 28.25 12.77
CA GLN A 11 -0.67 27.56 11.83
C GLN A 11 -0.18 26.27 12.50
N PRO A 12 -0.25 25.11 11.84
CA PRO A 12 0.28 23.88 12.42
C PRO A 12 1.78 24.04 12.67
N ALA A 13 2.23 23.69 13.87
CA ALA A 13 3.65 23.75 14.23
C ALA A 13 4.48 22.88 13.27
N ARG A 14 5.51 23.46 12.65
CA ARG A 14 6.51 22.72 11.85
C ARG A 14 7.16 21.67 12.75
N GLY A 15 6.95 20.39 12.43
CA GLY A 15 7.53 19.26 13.16
C GLY A 15 6.50 18.31 13.76
N VAL A 16 5.22 18.69 13.84
CA VAL A 16 4.16 17.73 14.16
C VAL A 16 3.87 16.93 12.90
N GLN A 17 4.45 15.74 12.77
CA GLN A 17 3.89 14.75 11.86
C GLN A 17 2.43 14.58 12.27
N ARG A 18 1.52 14.70 11.29
CA ARG A 18 0.09 14.46 11.45
C ARG A 18 -0.10 13.12 12.18
N GLN A 19 -0.27 13.16 13.50
CA GLN A 19 -0.70 12.03 14.31
C GLN A 19 -2.19 11.87 14.09
N GLU A 20 -2.59 11.58 12.85
CA GLU A 20 -3.88 10.93 12.66
C GLU A 20 -3.73 9.53 13.22
N ALA A 21 -3.97 9.41 14.52
CA ALA A 21 -4.21 8.13 15.15
C ALA A 21 -5.30 7.45 14.32
N LYS A 22 -4.99 6.27 13.78
CA LYS A 22 -5.97 5.43 13.10
C LYS A 22 -7.18 5.33 14.01
N ARG A 23 -8.36 5.75 13.53
CA ARG A 23 -9.59 5.64 14.33
C ARG A 23 -9.77 4.17 14.62
N TYR A 24 -9.62 3.78 15.89
CA TYR A 24 -9.76 2.39 16.31
C TYR A 24 -11.17 1.86 16.12
N TRP A 25 -12.16 2.73 15.92
CA TRP A 25 -13.55 2.36 15.72
C TRP A 25 -14.13 3.09 14.50
N ALA A 26 -14.81 2.33 13.63
CA ALA A 26 -15.73 2.88 12.65
C ALA A 26 -17.01 3.38 13.34
N GLU A 27 -17.81 4.20 12.65
CA GLU A 27 -19.14 4.63 13.13
C GLU A 27 -20.06 3.42 13.36
N ASP A 28 -19.84 2.34 12.61
CA ASP A 28 -20.55 1.06 12.73
C ASP A 28 -20.10 0.19 13.93
N GLY A 29 -19.14 0.66 14.73
CA GLY A 29 -18.58 -0.09 15.86
C GLY A 29 -17.57 -1.18 15.46
N THR A 30 -17.07 -1.17 14.22
CA THR A 30 -16.00 -2.07 13.79
C THR A 30 -14.65 -1.61 14.35
N PHE A 31 -13.92 -2.51 15.02
CA PHE A 31 -12.57 -2.23 15.49
C PHE A 31 -11.54 -2.29 14.35
N ASP A 32 -10.66 -1.30 14.29
CA ASP A 32 -9.58 -1.14 13.31
C ASP A 32 -10.05 -1.29 11.84
N PRO A 33 -10.98 -0.43 11.36
CA PRO A 33 -11.49 -0.53 10.01
C PRO A 33 -10.36 -0.29 8.98
N PRO A 34 -10.25 -1.13 7.94
CA PRO A 34 -9.28 -0.93 6.88
C PRO A 34 -9.74 0.19 5.92
N VAL A 35 -8.78 0.88 5.32
CA VAL A 35 -9.10 1.87 4.27
C VAL A 35 -9.46 1.14 2.97
N GLN A 36 -10.75 1.19 2.59
CA GLN A 36 -11.30 0.49 1.42
C GLN A 36 -10.57 0.82 0.12
N VAL A 37 -10.18 2.09 -0.06
CA VAL A 37 -9.45 2.55 -1.26
C VAL A 37 -8.13 1.79 -1.47
N VAL A 38 -7.48 1.33 -0.39
CA VAL A 38 -6.27 0.51 -0.49
C VAL A 38 -6.59 -0.88 -1.01
N ILE A 39 -7.65 -1.50 -0.48
CA ILE A 39 -8.11 -2.83 -0.88
C ILE A 39 -8.48 -2.86 -2.36
N ASP A 40 -9.20 -1.86 -2.84
CA ASP A 40 -9.67 -1.80 -4.22
C ASP A 40 -8.54 -1.60 -5.25
N ARG A 41 -7.46 -0.91 -4.85
CA ARG A 41 -6.43 -0.43 -5.79
C ARG A 41 -5.14 -1.22 -5.75
N PHE A 42 -4.84 -1.89 -4.64
CA PHE A 42 -3.57 -2.57 -4.42
C PHE A 42 -3.79 -4.04 -4.03
N LYS A 43 -3.10 -4.95 -4.71
CA LYS A 43 -3.04 -6.37 -4.34
C LYS A 43 -1.81 -6.59 -3.45
N ARG A 44 -2.02 -7.09 -2.23
CA ARG A 44 -0.94 -7.45 -1.31
C ARG A 44 -0.39 -8.85 -1.63
N LEU A 45 0.94 -8.99 -1.66
CA LEU A 45 1.66 -10.25 -1.78
C LEU A 45 2.04 -10.79 -0.40
N ARG A 46 2.18 -12.12 -0.26
CA ARG A 46 2.46 -12.78 1.04
C ARG A 46 3.75 -12.29 1.69
N TRP A 47 4.78 -12.00 0.89
CA TRP A 47 6.06 -11.47 1.39
C TRP A 47 6.04 -9.97 1.73
N GLY A 48 4.89 -9.29 1.61
CA GLY A 48 4.70 -7.91 2.11
C GLY A 48 4.86 -6.79 1.08
N ALA A 49 4.97 -7.11 -0.21
CA ALA A 49 4.87 -6.08 -1.26
C ALA A 49 3.45 -5.93 -1.79
N TYR A 50 3.26 -4.83 -2.53
CA TYR A 50 1.99 -4.49 -3.15
C TYR A 50 2.17 -4.33 -4.66
N ILE A 51 1.24 -4.91 -5.41
CA ILE A 51 1.11 -4.78 -6.86
C ILE A 51 -0.03 -3.82 -7.17
N HIS A 52 0.18 -2.93 -8.15
CA HIS A 52 -0.88 -2.08 -8.67
C HIS A 52 -0.65 -1.73 -10.16
N PRO A 53 -1.71 -1.37 -10.90
CA PRO A 53 -1.54 -0.84 -12.25
C PRO A 53 -0.96 0.58 -12.22
N ARG A 54 -0.27 0.99 -13.29
CA ARG A 54 0.21 2.36 -13.40
C ARG A 54 -0.95 3.36 -13.52
N ALA A 55 -0.76 4.54 -12.92
CA ALA A 55 -1.76 5.59 -12.92
C ALA A 55 -2.09 6.09 -14.34
N GLY A 56 -3.37 6.38 -14.57
CA GLY A 56 -3.83 6.93 -15.85
C GLY A 56 -3.67 6.00 -17.04
N ARG A 57 -3.58 4.68 -16.83
CA ARG A 57 -3.47 3.69 -17.93
C ARG A 57 -4.60 3.83 -18.95
N ARG A 58 -5.85 4.04 -18.51
CA ARG A 58 -7.05 4.18 -19.35
C ARG A 58 -7.41 5.62 -19.77
N LYS A 59 -6.57 6.62 -19.47
CA LYS A 59 -6.87 8.04 -19.77
C LYS A 59 -6.13 8.52 -21.02
N HIS A 60 -6.76 9.37 -21.84
CA HIS A 60 -6.16 10.00 -23.03
C HIS A 60 -5.38 9.03 -23.93
N LEU A 61 -5.94 7.84 -24.19
CA LEU A 61 -5.27 6.80 -24.98
C LEU A 61 -4.93 7.26 -26.40
N TYR A 62 -5.83 8.04 -27.03
CA TYR A 62 -5.65 8.57 -28.38
C TYR A 62 -4.43 9.47 -28.58
N ARG A 63 -3.90 10.08 -27.50
CA ARG A 63 -2.69 10.93 -27.58
C ARG A 63 -1.40 10.15 -27.32
N LYS A 64 -1.51 8.91 -26.84
CA LYS A 64 -0.36 8.13 -26.39
C LYS A 64 0.07 7.21 -27.51
N ASN A 65 1.38 7.06 -27.67
CA ASN A 65 1.89 6.02 -28.55
C ASN A 65 1.56 4.62 -27.99
N PRO A 66 1.23 3.64 -28.85
CA PRO A 66 1.06 2.23 -28.48
C PRO A 66 2.09 1.67 -27.49
N TRP A 67 3.39 1.97 -27.64
CA TRP A 67 4.40 1.45 -26.70
C TRP A 67 4.21 1.98 -25.27
N ILE A 68 3.80 3.25 -25.13
CA ILE A 68 3.50 3.86 -23.82
C ILE A 68 2.24 3.23 -23.24
N VAL A 69 1.24 2.94 -24.09
CA VAL A 69 0.01 2.29 -23.65
C VAL A 69 0.32 0.90 -23.08
N ALA A 70 1.10 0.09 -23.81
CA ALA A 70 1.54 -1.23 -23.34
C ALA A 70 2.29 -1.14 -22.02
N LYS A 71 3.29 -0.25 -21.93
CA LYS A 71 4.04 -0.01 -20.68
C LYS A 71 3.15 0.46 -19.53
N LYS A 72 2.10 1.22 -19.81
CA LYS A 72 1.14 1.69 -18.79
C LYS A 72 0.20 0.60 -18.31
N ASP A 73 -0.02 -0.44 -19.10
CA ASP A 73 -0.89 -1.55 -18.70
C ASP A 73 -0.18 -2.56 -17.79
N GLU A 74 1.16 -2.51 -17.72
CA GLU A 74 1.96 -3.27 -16.77
C GLU A 74 1.52 -3.02 -15.31
N HIS A 75 1.41 -4.12 -14.56
CA HIS A 75 1.34 -4.08 -13.11
C HIS A 75 2.74 -3.91 -12.54
N ILE A 76 2.92 -2.92 -11.67
CA ILE A 76 4.20 -2.62 -11.05
C ILE A 76 4.14 -2.86 -9.55
N LEU A 77 5.32 -3.10 -8.97
CA LEU A 77 5.50 -3.14 -7.53
C LEU A 77 5.57 -1.74 -6.94
N THR A 78 5.15 -1.64 -5.69
CA THR A 78 5.22 -0.40 -4.93
C THR A 78 6.60 -0.26 -4.26
N SER A 79 7.05 0.98 -4.05
CA SER A 79 8.23 1.30 -3.23
C SER A 79 8.11 0.73 -1.81
N ARG A 80 9.24 0.40 -1.17
CA ARG A 80 9.27 -0.08 0.22
C ARG A 80 8.56 0.85 1.19
N ALA A 81 8.77 2.16 1.08
CA ALA A 81 8.15 3.15 1.97
C ALA A 81 6.62 3.18 1.80
N MET A 82 6.14 3.05 0.56
CA MET A 82 4.72 2.99 0.28
C MET A 82 4.09 1.69 0.78
N SER A 83 4.75 0.54 0.61
CA SER A 83 4.27 -0.74 1.18
C SER A 83 4.09 -0.65 2.70
N PHE A 84 5.05 -0.02 3.39
CA PHE A 84 4.94 0.23 4.83
C PHE A 84 3.75 1.12 5.19
N ALA A 85 3.54 2.22 4.43
CA ALA A 85 2.39 3.08 4.63
C ALA A 85 1.06 2.34 4.39
N LEU A 86 0.96 1.52 3.34
CA LEU A 86 -0.23 0.74 3.01
C LEU A 86 -0.55 -0.31 4.10
N ASP A 87 0.46 -0.96 4.66
CA ASP A 87 0.27 -1.91 5.77
C ASP A 87 -0.35 -1.22 7.00
N ASN A 88 -0.02 0.05 7.27
CA ASN A 88 -0.61 0.82 8.38
C ASN A 88 -2.08 1.18 8.14
N LEU A 89 -2.48 1.32 6.86
CA LEU A 89 -3.86 1.63 6.46
C LEU A 89 -4.77 0.38 6.45
N LEU A 90 -4.19 -0.81 6.47
CA LEU A 90 -4.92 -2.07 6.51
C LEU A 90 -5.03 -2.61 7.94
N ASN A 91 -6.02 -3.47 8.16
CA ASN A 91 -6.18 -4.20 9.42
C ASN A 91 -5.35 -5.51 9.37
N ALA A 92 -5.28 -6.22 10.50
CA ALA A 92 -4.54 -7.47 10.60
C ALA A 92 -5.08 -8.57 9.66
N GLU A 93 -6.40 -8.62 9.46
CA GLU A 93 -7.07 -9.60 8.62
C GLU A 93 -6.63 -9.48 7.14
N TRP A 94 -6.59 -8.26 6.61
CA TRP A 94 -6.15 -7.99 5.24
C TRP A 94 -4.66 -8.24 5.02
N ARG A 95 -3.84 -8.19 6.08
CA ARG A 95 -2.42 -8.54 6.02
C ARG A 95 -2.16 -10.06 6.05
N ARG A 96 -3.14 -10.88 6.44
CA ARG A 96 -2.97 -12.34 6.47
C ARG A 96 -2.81 -12.90 5.05
N PRO A 97 -1.93 -13.91 4.84
CA PRO A 97 -1.86 -14.63 3.59
C PRO A 97 -3.22 -15.27 3.24
N LYS A 98 -3.67 -15.07 2.00
CA LYS A 98 -4.89 -15.68 1.45
C LYS A 98 -4.50 -16.60 0.29
N PHE A 99 -5.26 -17.67 0.12
CA PHE A 99 -5.07 -18.68 -0.93
C PHE A 99 -6.39 -18.79 -1.68
N TYR A 100 -6.42 -18.23 -2.88
CA TYR A 100 -7.61 -18.25 -3.73
C TYR A 100 -7.43 -19.28 -4.83
N PRO A 101 -8.47 -20.04 -5.19
CA PRO A 101 -8.46 -20.83 -6.42
C PRO A 101 -8.21 -19.90 -7.62
N GLU A 102 -7.33 -20.32 -8.54
CA GLU A 102 -7.03 -19.59 -9.79
C GLU A 102 -6.47 -18.15 -9.61
N ASP A 103 -5.70 -17.89 -8.54
CA ASP A 103 -5.01 -16.59 -8.41
C ASP A 103 -3.87 -16.47 -9.44
N ILE A 104 -4.05 -15.56 -10.41
CA ILE A 104 -3.02 -15.24 -11.42
C ILE A 104 -1.69 -14.78 -10.81
N TYR A 105 -1.69 -14.32 -9.55
CA TYR A 105 -0.50 -13.84 -8.85
C TYR A 105 0.16 -14.87 -7.93
N GLU A 106 -0.37 -16.10 -7.86
CA GLU A 106 0.15 -17.16 -6.98
C GLU A 106 1.68 -17.37 -7.10
N PRO A 107 2.27 -17.42 -8.31
CA PRO A 107 3.72 -17.62 -8.46
C PRO A 107 4.55 -16.49 -7.83
N TYR A 108 4.01 -15.27 -7.73
CA TYR A 108 4.72 -14.09 -7.23
C TYR A 108 4.61 -13.90 -5.71
N HIS A 109 3.88 -14.77 -5.02
CA HIS A 109 3.77 -14.75 -3.57
C HIS A 109 5.03 -15.22 -2.86
N ARG A 110 5.96 -15.91 -3.55
CA ARG A 110 7.29 -16.27 -3.06
C ARG A 110 8.36 -15.47 -3.80
N ARG A 111 9.34 -14.91 -3.07
CA ARG A 111 10.57 -14.40 -3.68
C ARG A 111 11.60 -15.50 -3.67
N THR A 112 12.11 -15.87 -4.83
CA THR A 112 13.20 -16.84 -4.98
C THR A 112 14.43 -16.13 -5.55
N GLY A 113 15.62 -16.64 -5.24
CA GLY A 113 16.87 -16.17 -5.87
C GLY A 113 17.36 -14.80 -5.39
N VAL A 114 16.92 -14.35 -4.21
CA VAL A 114 17.51 -13.18 -3.54
C VAL A 114 18.66 -13.64 -2.62
N PRO A 115 19.76 -12.87 -2.47
CA PRO A 115 20.91 -13.31 -1.68
C PRO A 115 20.59 -13.59 -0.19
N TRP A 116 19.55 -12.95 0.33
CA TRP A 116 19.03 -13.11 1.70
C TRP A 116 17.80 -14.01 1.76
N ASP A 117 17.61 -14.90 0.80
CA ASP A 117 16.59 -15.94 0.87
C ASP A 117 16.95 -16.88 2.04
N TYR A 118 16.33 -16.66 3.20
CA TYR A 118 16.67 -17.34 4.45
C TYR A 118 16.44 -18.86 4.38
N ASP A 119 15.59 -19.33 3.45
CA ASP A 119 15.41 -20.76 3.17
C ASP A 119 16.64 -21.39 2.50
N LEU A 120 17.39 -20.62 1.72
CA LEU A 120 18.65 -21.04 1.09
C LEU A 120 19.86 -20.82 2.01
N HIS A 121 19.76 -19.87 2.94
CA HIS A 121 20.79 -19.59 3.93
C HIS A 121 20.73 -20.64 5.06
N LYS A 122 21.22 -21.86 4.78
CA LYS A 122 21.53 -22.82 5.86
C LYS A 122 22.45 -22.09 6.85
N ARG A 123 22.01 -21.94 8.10
CA ARG A 123 22.89 -21.45 9.17
C ARG A 123 24.18 -22.27 9.07
N ARG A 124 25.33 -21.60 8.91
CA ARG A 124 26.61 -22.28 9.10
C ARG A 124 26.57 -22.79 10.53
N PHE A 125 26.45 -24.11 10.70
CA PHE A 125 26.65 -24.76 11.98
C PHE A 125 28.15 -24.61 12.25
N TYR A 126 28.50 -23.59 13.03
CA TYR A 126 29.84 -23.48 13.56
C TYR A 126 29.94 -24.54 14.66
N PRO A 127 30.89 -25.49 14.56
CA PRO A 127 31.06 -26.54 15.55
C PRO A 127 31.40 -25.97 16.92
#